data_AF-A0A4U1FM18-F1
#
_entry.id   AF-A0A4U1FM18-F1
#
_cell.length_a   1.000
_cell.length_b   1.000
_cell.length_c   1.000
_cell.angle_alpha   90.00
_cell.angle_beta   90.00
_cell.angle_gamma   90.00
#
_symmetry.space_group_name_H-M   'P 1'
#
loop_
_entity.id
_entity.type
_entity.pdbx_description
1 polymer ?
#
loop_
_entity_poly.entity_id
_entity_poly.type
_entity_poly.pdbx_seq_one_letter_code
_entity_poly.pdbx_strand_id
1 'polypeptide(L)'
;ASAPAAPAGSYQERIALAASEPAAFWGPLARDVLVWDTPYHTVSDCDFRSGRIGWFLGGQLNVSVNCLDQHVRKSPESVALIWEQDEPGT
;
A
#
# COMPACT_ATOMS: atom_id res chain seq x y z
N ALA A 1 -0.01 -13.95 -9.89
CA ALA A 1 -0.60 -13.54 -8.59
C ALA A 1 -1.70 -12.53 -8.88
N SER A 2 -2.92 -12.71 -8.36
CA SER A 2 -3.99 -11.74 -8.59
C SER A 2 -3.61 -10.39 -7.98
N ALA A 3 -4.03 -9.29 -8.60
CA ALA A 3 -3.95 -7.98 -7.97
C ALA A 3 -4.66 -8.04 -6.60
N PRO A 4 -4.15 -7.34 -5.57
CA PRO A 4 -4.90 -7.21 -4.33
C PRO A 4 -6.26 -6.61 -4.67
N ALA A 5 -7.33 -7.33 -4.32
CA ALA A 5 -8.68 -6.88 -4.62
C ALA A 5 -8.96 -5.65 -3.77
N ALA A 6 -9.31 -4.53 -4.42
CA ALA A 6 -9.86 -3.40 -3.70
C ALA A 6 -11.06 -3.89 -2.84
N PRO A 7 -11.32 -3.28 -1.68
CA PRO A 7 -12.46 -3.64 -0.85
C PRO A 7 -13.73 -3.71 -1.70
N ALA A 8 -14.56 -4.74 -1.50
CA ALA A 8 -15.77 -4.93 -2.30
C ALA A 8 -16.76 -3.76 -2.15
N GLY A 9 -17.76 -3.70 -3.02
CA GLY A 9 -18.79 -2.67 -3.00
C GLY A 9 -18.49 -1.47 -3.90
N SER A 10 -19.50 -0.61 -4.01
CA SER A 10 -19.48 0.65 -4.72
C SER A 10 -18.54 1.66 -4.07
N TYR A 11 -18.23 2.72 -4.81
CA TYR A 11 -17.39 3.81 -4.31
C TYR A 11 -17.96 4.44 -3.02
N GLN A 12 -19.27 4.66 -2.96
CA GLN A 12 -19.94 5.27 -1.81
C GLN A 12 -19.85 4.38 -0.57
N GLU A 13 -20.02 3.07 -0.73
CA GLU A 13 -19.91 2.10 0.36
C GLU A 13 -18.48 2.04 0.92
N ARG A 14 -17.45 2.14 0.05
CA ARG A 14 -16.05 2.20 0.49
C ARG A 14 -15.74 3.46 1.27
N ILE A 15 -16.24 4.62 0.83
CA ILE A 15 -16.11 5.88 1.56
C ILE A 15 -16.74 5.76 2.94
N ALA A 16 -17.97 5.24 3.00
CA ALA A 16 -18.67 5.04 4.26
C ALA A 16 -17.87 4.14 5.20
N LEU A 17 -17.39 2.99 4.71
CA LEU A 17 -16.60 2.04 5.50
C LEU A 17 -15.25 2.62 5.97
N ALA A 18 -14.53 3.32 5.10
CA ALA A 18 -13.26 3.94 5.46
C ALA A 18 -13.42 5.04 6.54
N ALA A 19 -14.57 5.72 6.56
CA ALA A 19 -14.89 6.75 7.55
C ALA A 19 -15.40 6.17 8.87
N SER A 20 -16.29 5.18 8.82
CA SER A 20 -16.91 4.60 10.02
C SER A 20 -16.02 3.59 10.73
N GLU A 21 -15.30 2.76 9.98
CA GLU A 21 -14.48 1.66 10.50
C GLU A 21 -13.10 1.63 9.83
N PRO A 22 -12.24 2.65 10.08
CA PRO A 22 -10.97 2.80 9.38
C PRO A 22 -10.02 1.61 9.56
N ALA A 23 -10.00 0.97 10.73
CA ALA A 23 -9.16 -0.20 10.97
C ALA A 23 -9.60 -1.42 10.15
N ALA A 24 -10.92 -1.62 9.98
CA ALA A 24 -11.48 -2.70 9.18
C ALA A 24 -11.27 -2.46 7.68
N PHE A 25 -11.23 -1.20 7.25
CA PHE A 25 -10.93 -0.85 5.87
C PHE A 25 -9.43 -0.94 5.54
N TRP A 26 -8.59 -0.19 6.27
CA TRP A 26 -7.17 -0.03 5.95
C TRP A 26 -6.32 -1.23 6.36
N GLY A 27 -6.72 -1.97 7.40
CA GLY A 27 -5.95 -3.10 7.90
C GLY A 27 -5.76 -4.19 6.83
N PRO A 28 -6.83 -4.87 6.41
CA PRO A 28 -6.74 -5.90 5.36
C PRO A 28 -6.05 -5.38 4.10
N LEU A 29 -6.42 -4.17 3.64
CA LEU A 29 -5.82 -3.56 2.46
C LEU A 29 -4.30 -3.43 2.56
N ALA A 30 -3.78 -2.94 3.68
CA ALA A 30 -2.34 -2.81 3.89
C ALA A 30 -1.62 -4.16 3.97
N ARG A 31 -2.26 -5.21 4.50
CA ARG A 31 -1.70 -6.57 4.53
C ARG A 31 -1.65 -7.21 3.15
N ASP A 32 -2.67 -6.94 2.32
CA ASP A 32 -2.82 -7.58 1.02
C ASP A 32 -2.00 -6.89 -0.08
N VAL A 33 -1.84 -5.56 0.02
CA VAL A 33 -1.19 -4.74 -1.03
C VAL A 33 0.33 -4.62 -0.82
N LEU A 34 0.79 -4.63 0.43
CA LEU A 34 2.20 -4.41 0.77
C LEU A 34 2.85 -5.68 1.28
N VAL A 35 4.14 -5.82 0.97
CA VAL A 35 5.03 -6.82 1.56
C VAL A 35 5.59 -6.25 2.86
N TRP A 36 5.31 -6.95 3.95
CA TRP A 36 5.81 -6.64 5.29
C TRP A 36 6.88 -7.65 5.68
N ASP A 37 8.03 -7.15 6.14
CA ASP A 37 9.06 -7.99 6.76
C ASP A 37 8.61 -8.43 8.16
N THR A 38 7.97 -7.53 8.90
CA THR A 38 7.28 -7.81 10.16
C THR A 38 5.85 -7.31 10.09
N PRO A 39 4.83 -8.17 10.29
CA PRO A 39 3.43 -7.73 10.31
C PRO A 39 3.18 -6.73 11.43
N TYR A 40 2.44 -5.67 11.12
CA TYR A 40 1.98 -4.73 12.15
C TYR A 40 0.86 -5.35 13.01
N HIS A 41 0.76 -4.91 14.26
CA HIS A 41 -0.29 -5.33 15.19
C HIS A 41 -1.38 -4.28 15.37
N THR A 42 -1.08 -2.99 15.15
CA THR A 42 -2.04 -1.89 15.31
C THR A 42 -2.16 -1.10 14.02
N VAL A 43 -3.38 -0.95 13.47
CA VAL A 43 -3.60 -0.26 12.19
C VAL A 43 -3.35 1.24 12.29
N SER A 44 -3.87 1.89 13.33
CA SER A 44 -3.64 3.30 13.58
C SER A 44 -3.74 3.63 15.06
N ASP A 45 -2.99 4.66 15.47
CA ASP A 45 -3.03 5.25 16.79
C ASP A 45 -2.79 6.74 16.62
N CYS A 46 -3.89 7.50 16.55
CA CYS A 46 -3.90 8.89 16.14
C CYS A 46 -4.58 9.76 17.19
N ASP A 47 -3.89 10.83 17.58
CA ASP A 47 -4.44 11.94 18.34
C ASP A 47 -4.07 13.26 17.65
N PHE A 48 -5.07 13.86 17.00
CA PHE A 48 -4.92 15.13 16.30
C PHE A 48 -4.69 16.32 17.23
N ARG A 49 -5.07 16.23 18.52
CA ARG A 49 -4.86 17.33 19.47
C ARG A 49 -3.40 17.45 19.87
N SER A 50 -2.72 16.31 20.02
CA SER A 50 -1.28 16.25 20.30
C SER A 50 -0.41 16.17 19.04
N GLY A 51 -1.01 15.96 17.86
CA GLY A 51 -0.29 15.76 16.60
C GLY A 51 0.40 14.40 16.50
N ARG A 52 0.04 13.45 17.37
CA ARG A 52 0.59 12.10 17.39
C ARG A 52 -0.15 11.24 16.37
N ILE A 53 0.46 10.99 15.22
CA ILE A 53 -0.16 10.23 14.12
C ILE A 53 0.69 8.99 13.84
N GLY A 54 0.19 7.82 14.24
CA GLY A 54 0.82 6.53 13.98
C GLY A 54 -0.04 5.66 13.09
N TRP A 55 0.57 5.02 12.09
CA TRP A 55 -0.07 4.02 11.23
C TRP A 55 0.78 2.76 11.20
N PHE A 56 0.11 1.60 11.20
CA PHE A 56 0.70 0.27 11.10
C PHE A 56 1.82 0.01 12.12
N LEU A 57 1.56 0.31 13.39
CA LEU A 57 2.55 0.21 14.47
C LEU A 57 2.99 -1.25 14.68
N GLY A 58 4.29 -1.40 14.97
CA GLY A 58 4.98 -2.68 15.04
C GLY A 58 5.33 -3.27 13.67
N GLY A 59 4.83 -2.69 12.58
CA GLY A 59 5.13 -3.12 11.23
C GLY A 59 6.52 -2.67 10.78
N GLN A 60 7.20 -3.55 10.05
CA GLN A 60 8.43 -3.22 9.35
C GLN A 60 8.31 -3.66 7.90
N LEU A 61 8.71 -2.77 7.00
CA LEU A 61 8.75 -3.02 5.57
C LEU A 61 9.93 -2.29 4.95
N ASN A 62 10.34 -2.73 3.77
CA ASN A 62 11.28 -2.02 2.92
C ASN A 62 10.58 -1.51 1.65
N VAL A 63 10.76 -0.22 1.35
CA VAL A 63 10.15 0.42 0.17
C VAL A 63 10.68 -0.15 -1.14
N SER A 64 11.99 -0.41 -1.23
CA SER A 64 12.61 -1.01 -2.42
C SER A 64 12.08 -2.41 -2.68
N VAL A 65 11.86 -3.21 -1.62
CA VAL A 65 11.25 -4.54 -1.76
C VAL A 65 9.84 -4.46 -2.34
N ASN A 66 9.06 -3.46 -1.93
CA ASN A 66 7.71 -3.23 -2.43
C ASN A 66 7.69 -2.64 -3.86
N CYS A 67 8.64 -1.80 -4.22
CA CYS A 67 8.67 -1.15 -5.54
C CYS A 67 9.40 -1.97 -6.62
N LEU A 68 10.35 -2.84 -6.23
CA LEU A 68 11.22 -3.57 -7.16
C LEU A 68 11.18 -5.07 -6.90
N ASP A 69 11.72 -5.55 -5.77
CA ASP A 69 12.01 -6.96 -5.56
C ASP A 69 10.77 -7.86 -5.72
N GLN A 70 9.61 -7.44 -5.18
CA GLN A 70 8.38 -8.23 -5.31
C GLN A 70 7.89 -8.33 -6.77
N HIS A 71 8.17 -7.32 -7.59
CA HIS A 71 7.78 -7.28 -8.99
C HIS A 71 8.76 -8.10 -9.82
N VAL A 72 10.06 -7.96 -9.59
CA VAL A 72 11.11 -8.76 -10.24
C VAL A 72 10.90 -10.25 -10.00
N ARG A 73 10.55 -10.67 -8.78
CA ARG A 73 10.25 -12.09 -8.48
C ARG A 73 9.03 -12.64 -9.24
N LYS A 74 8.06 -11.79 -9.60
CA LYS A 74 6.82 -12.20 -10.30
C LYS A 74 6.96 -12.12 -11.81
N SER A 75 7.60 -11.08 -12.32
CA SER A 75 7.74 -10.77 -13.74
C SER A 75 8.98 -9.89 -13.96
N PRO A 76 10.18 -10.48 -14.04
CA PRO A 76 11.44 -9.73 -14.11
C PRO A 76 11.59 -8.91 -15.38
N GLU A 77 10.94 -9.31 -16.48
CA GLU A 77 11.00 -8.65 -17.78
C GLU A 77 9.97 -7.51 -17.94
N SER A 78 9.15 -7.24 -16.91
CA SER A 78 8.19 -6.13 -16.97
C SER A 78 8.90 -4.78 -16.94
N VAL A 79 8.57 -3.92 -17.90
CA VAL A 79 9.10 -2.55 -17.96
C VAL A 79 8.71 -1.77 -16.69
N ALA A 80 9.70 -1.39 -15.90
CA ALA A 80 9.51 -0.60 -14.67
C ALA A 80 9.57 0.91 -14.92
N LEU A 81 10.36 1.33 -15.91
CA LEU A 81 10.58 2.74 -16.26
C LEU A 81 10.61 2.86 -17.79
N ILE A 82 9.77 3.74 -18.31
CA ILE A 82 9.90 4.26 -19.67
C ILE A 82 10.65 5.57 -19.54
N TRP A 83 11.92 5.56 -19.93
CA TRP A 83 12.72 6.77 -19.93
C TRP A 83 12.62 7.43 -21.31
N GLU A 84 12.04 8.63 -21.34
CA GLU A 84 12.02 9.50 -22.50
C GLU A 84 13.14 10.52 -22.34
N GLN A 85 14.08 10.53 -23.28
CA GLN A 85 15.17 11.51 -23.30
C GLN A 85 14.65 12.90 -23.72
N ASP A 86 15.45 13.94 -23.47
CA ASP A 86 15.05 15.33 -23.72
C ASP A 86 14.82 15.62 -25.23
N GLU A 87 15.73 15.15 -26.09
CA GLU A 87 15.65 15.39 -27.54
C GLU A 87 15.08 14.16 -28.28
N PRO A 88 13.93 14.30 -28.98
CA PRO A 88 13.37 13.20 -29.75
C PRO A 88 14.23 12.86 -30.97
N GLY A 89 14.60 11.58 -31.14
CA GLY A 89 15.13 11.07 -32.41
C GLY A 89 16.64 11.16 -32.66
N THR A 90 17.46 11.34 -31.62
CA THR A 90 18.91 11.04 -31.66
C THR A 90 19.22 9.58 -31.36
#